data_AF-Q2NWY5-F1
#
_entry.id   AF-Q2NWY5-F1
#
_cell.length_a   1.000
_cell.length_b   1.000
_cell.length_c   1.000
_cell.angle_alpha   90.00
_cell.angle_beta   90.00
_cell.angle_gamma   90.00
#
_symmetry.space_group_name_H-M   'P 1'
#
loop_
_entity.id
_entity.type
_entity.pdbx_description
1 polymer ?
#
loop_
_entity_poly.entity_id
_entity_poly.type
_entity_poly.pdbx_seq_one_letter_code
_entity_poly.pdbx_strand_id
1 'polypeptide(L)'
;MDNHENGIKAYLKSPQSLILFIKNSSDHWLIKDHEARYVFVNESASDFFRFSKRFNAEGKSDKDVQTDICQELWPEFIESDQKAIKENKKIISIAIHHYVKGNM
;
A
#
# COMPACT_ATOMS: atom_id res chain seq x y z
N MET A 1 5.14 0.68 27.81
CA MET A 1 4.05 0.36 26.86
C MET A 1 3.09 1.54 26.62
N ASP A 2 3.17 2.65 27.36
CA ASP A 2 2.22 3.79 27.26
C ASP A 2 2.44 4.82 26.13
N ASN A 3 3.60 4.83 25.46
CA ASN A 3 3.91 5.93 24.52
C ASN A 3 3.26 5.77 23.14
N HIS A 4 2.97 4.53 22.72
CA HIS A 4 2.48 4.23 21.38
C HIS A 4 0.98 4.49 21.22
N GLU A 5 0.17 4.13 22.22
CA GLU A 5 -1.29 4.37 22.20
C GLU A 5 -1.65 5.85 22.21
N ASN A 6 -0.88 6.66 22.96
CA ASN A 6 -1.08 8.11 23.03
C ASN A 6 -0.74 8.79 21.70
N GLY A 7 0.27 8.28 20.97
CA GLY A 7 0.61 8.75 19.63
C GLY A 7 -0.54 8.54 18.64
N ILE A 8 -1.12 7.34 18.58
CA ILE A 8 -2.22 7.01 17.65
C ILE A 8 -3.45 7.88 17.93
N LYS A 9 -3.83 8.08 19.21
CA LYS A 9 -4.97 8.94 19.57
C LYS A 9 -4.78 10.40 19.17
N ALA A 10 -3.54 10.92 19.17
CA ALA A 10 -3.26 12.27 18.71
C ALA A 10 -3.52 12.45 17.20
N TYR A 11 -3.30 11.41 16.39
CA TYR A 11 -3.55 11.44 14.94
C TYR A 11 -5.04 11.33 14.56
N LEU A 12 -5.91 10.95 15.50
CA LEU A 12 -7.36 10.85 15.27
C LEU A 12 -8.10 12.18 15.47
N LYS A 13 -7.40 13.27 15.81
CA LYS A 13 -8.00 14.58 16.10
C LYS A 13 -8.48 15.33 14.85
N SER A 14 -7.96 14.99 13.68
CA SER A 14 -8.39 15.56 12.40
C SER A 14 -8.09 14.64 11.22
N PRO A 15 -8.84 14.71 10.10
CA PRO A 15 -8.50 14.02 8.86
C PRO A 15 -7.08 14.32 8.36
N GLN A 16 -6.61 15.55 8.53
CA GLN A 16 -5.25 15.96 8.15
C GLN A 16 -4.18 15.22 8.94
N SER A 17 -4.42 14.98 10.23
CA SER A 17 -3.51 14.21 11.08
C SER A 17 -3.40 12.74 10.63
N LEU A 18 -4.50 12.11 10.22
CA LEU A 18 -4.48 10.75 9.66
C LEU A 18 -3.74 10.70 8.32
N ILE A 19 -3.97 11.68 7.44
CA ILE A 19 -3.26 11.77 6.15
C ILE A 19 -1.75 11.91 6.38
N LEU A 20 -1.34 12.78 7.30
CA LEU A 20 0.08 12.95 7.66
C LEU A 20 0.66 11.66 8.26
N PHE A 21 -0.09 10.95 9.09
CA PHE A 21 0.33 9.66 9.63
C PHE A 21 0.59 8.65 8.50
N ILE A 22 -0.38 8.42 7.62
CA ILE A 22 -0.26 7.46 6.51
C ILE A 22 0.90 7.85 5.58
N LYS A 23 1.01 9.15 5.26
CA LYS A 23 2.06 9.66 4.36
C LYS A 23 3.47 9.46 4.90
N ASN A 24 3.68 9.62 6.21
CA ASN A 24 5.00 9.54 6.84
C ASN A 24 5.25 8.21 7.58
N SER A 25 4.32 7.24 7.49
CA SER A 25 4.47 5.93 8.12
C SER A 25 5.58 5.13 7.45
N SER A 26 6.35 4.38 8.25
CA SER A 26 7.29 3.38 7.76
C SER A 26 6.60 2.12 7.22
N ASP A 27 5.34 1.89 7.57
CA ASP A 27 4.56 0.79 7.02
C ASP A 27 4.17 1.08 5.57
N HIS A 28 3.95 0.04 4.78
CA HIS A 28 3.54 0.18 3.38
C HIS A 28 2.04 0.49 3.30
N TRP A 29 1.68 1.66 2.77
CA TRP A 29 0.29 2.05 2.56
C TRP A 29 0.00 2.24 1.08
N LEU A 30 -0.99 1.49 0.60
CA LEU A 30 -1.56 1.59 -0.74
C LEU A 30 -3.07 1.78 -0.58
N ILE A 31 -3.64 2.77 -1.26
CA ILE A 31 -5.09 2.97 -1.36
C ILE A 31 -5.45 2.86 -2.83
N LYS A 32 -6.46 2.05 -3.13
CA LYS A 32 -6.94 1.81 -4.49
C LYS A 32 -8.44 2.09 -4.62
N ASP A 33 -8.88 2.38 -5.84
CA ASP A 33 -10.31 2.47 -6.18
C ASP A 33 -10.94 1.07 -6.35
N HIS A 34 -12.23 1.03 -6.65
CA HIS A 34 -12.97 -0.24 -6.84
C HIS A 34 -12.52 -1.05 -8.07
N GLU A 35 -11.74 -0.45 -8.97
CA GLU A 35 -11.15 -1.10 -10.14
C GLU A 35 -9.70 -1.53 -9.90
N ALA A 36 -9.25 -1.53 -8.62
CA ALA A 36 -7.89 -1.84 -8.22
C ALA A 36 -6.83 -0.94 -8.88
N ARG A 37 -7.16 0.35 -9.06
CA ARG A 37 -6.20 1.40 -9.48
C ARG A 37 -5.76 2.24 -8.30
N TYR A 38 -4.48 2.58 -8.20
CA TYR A 38 -3.98 3.36 -7.07
C TYR A 38 -4.60 4.77 -7.04
N VAL A 39 -5.05 5.16 -5.86
CA VAL A 39 -5.42 6.53 -5.48
C VAL A 39 -4.28 7.16 -4.69
N PHE A 40 -3.55 6.35 -3.91
CA PHE A 40 -2.44 6.82 -3.10
C PHE A 40 -1.44 5.69 -2.81
N VAL A 41 -0.16 6.05 -2.77
CA VAL A 41 0.97 5.21 -2.38
C VAL A 41 1.91 6.06 -1.53
N ASN A 42 2.27 5.61 -0.33
CA ASN A 42 3.27 6.33 0.48
C ASN A 42 4.70 6.03 0.01
N GLU A 43 5.67 6.82 0.48
CA GLU A 43 7.08 6.70 0.07
C GLU A 43 7.65 5.32 0.44
N SER A 44 7.36 4.82 1.65
CA SER A 44 7.80 3.49 2.08
C SER A 44 7.32 2.37 1.14
N ALA A 45 6.04 2.37 0.75
CA ALA A 45 5.54 1.41 -0.24
C ALA A 45 6.18 1.63 -1.61
N SER A 46 6.29 2.88 -2.08
CA SER A 46 6.93 3.20 -3.36
C SER A 46 8.35 2.64 -3.47
N ASP A 47 9.14 2.76 -2.40
CA ASP A 47 10.51 2.24 -2.33
C ASP A 47 10.53 0.71 -2.30
N PHE A 48 9.67 0.08 -1.49
CA PHE A 48 9.53 -1.37 -1.41
C PHE A 48 9.13 -1.98 -2.77
N PHE A 49 8.15 -1.39 -3.45
CA PHE A 49 7.71 -1.80 -4.78
C PHE A 49 8.64 -1.33 -5.90
N ARG A 50 9.69 -0.56 -5.58
CA ARG A 50 10.71 -0.05 -6.50
C ARG A 50 10.14 0.81 -7.63
N PHE A 51 9.12 1.60 -7.33
CA PHE A 51 8.60 2.57 -8.27
C PHE A 51 9.70 3.59 -8.59
N SER A 52 9.87 3.91 -9.89
CA SER A 52 10.85 4.91 -10.27
C SER A 52 10.46 6.28 -9.66
N LYS A 53 11.45 7.13 -9.32
CA LYS A 53 11.17 8.46 -8.72
C LYS A 53 10.25 9.37 -9.56
N ARG A 54 10.09 9.08 -10.85
CA ARG A 54 9.21 9.83 -11.78
C ARG A 54 7.92 9.07 -12.10
N PHE A 55 7.74 7.88 -11.55
CA PHE A 55 6.54 7.09 -11.75
C PHE A 55 5.39 7.71 -10.95
N ASN A 56 4.29 8.01 -11.63
CA ASN A 56 3.04 8.35 -10.97
C ASN A 56 2.14 7.12 -10.94
N ALA A 57 1.90 6.60 -9.73
CA ALA A 57 1.04 5.43 -9.53
C ALA A 57 -0.45 5.79 -9.68
N GLU A 58 -0.85 7.05 -9.50
CA GLU A 58 -2.26 7.44 -9.51
C GLU A 58 -2.97 7.03 -10.81
N GLY A 59 -4.09 6.33 -10.66
CA GLY A 59 -4.89 5.80 -11.77
C GLY A 59 -4.30 4.58 -12.48
N LYS A 60 -3.15 4.05 -12.04
CA LYS A 60 -2.55 2.81 -12.56
C LYS A 60 -2.99 1.60 -11.76
N SER A 61 -3.11 0.45 -12.40
CA SER A 61 -3.28 -0.84 -11.73
C SER A 61 -1.93 -1.55 -11.58
N ASP A 62 -1.79 -2.51 -10.67
CA ASP A 62 -0.56 -3.29 -10.50
C ASP A 62 -0.09 -3.90 -11.83
N LYS A 63 -1.01 -4.31 -12.71
CA LYS A 63 -0.72 -4.83 -14.05
C LYS A 63 0.02 -3.84 -14.98
N ASP A 64 -0.12 -2.54 -14.71
CA ASP A 64 0.45 -1.46 -15.53
C ASP A 64 1.83 -1.02 -15.01
N VAL A 65 2.27 -1.55 -13.86
CA VAL A 65 3.52 -1.17 -13.22
C VAL A 65 4.65 -2.11 -13.66
N GLN A 66 5.73 -1.52 -14.18
CA GLN A 66 6.87 -2.26 -14.74
C GLN A 66 7.91 -2.63 -13.67
N THR A 67 7.47 -3.12 -12.52
CA THR A 67 8.36 -3.61 -11.46
C THR A 67 8.24 -5.11 -11.35
N ASP A 68 9.33 -5.79 -11.00
CA ASP A 68 9.37 -7.26 -10.93
C ASP A 68 8.22 -7.81 -10.06
N ILE A 69 8.00 -7.16 -8.91
CA ILE A 69 6.96 -7.51 -7.93
C ILE A 69 5.57 -7.40 -8.56
N CYS A 70 5.27 -6.28 -9.22
CA CYS A 70 3.96 -6.09 -9.83
C CYS A 70 3.78 -7.01 -11.04
N GLN A 71 4.81 -7.22 -11.86
CA GLN A 71 4.71 -8.12 -13.02
C GLN A 71 4.48 -9.58 -12.64
N GLU A 72 5.06 -10.03 -11.53
CA GLU A 72 4.87 -11.39 -11.02
C GLU A 72 3.53 -11.55 -10.29
N LEU A 73 3.15 -10.59 -9.44
CA LEU A 73 2.10 -10.77 -8.42
C LEU A 73 0.82 -9.97 -8.64
N TRP A 74 0.71 -9.20 -9.73
CA TRP A 74 -0.50 -8.44 -10.00
C TRP A 74 -1.78 -9.29 -10.01
N PRO A 75 -1.81 -10.56 -10.48
CA PRO A 75 -3.03 -11.35 -10.46
C PRO A 75 -3.53 -11.59 -9.03
N GLU A 76 -2.65 -11.97 -8.10
CA GLU A 76 -3.00 -12.21 -6.72
C GLU A 76 -3.42 -10.92 -5.99
N PHE A 77 -2.76 -9.80 -6.29
CA PHE A 77 -3.12 -8.51 -5.71
C PHE A 77 -4.54 -8.08 -6.13
N ILE A 78 -4.86 -8.17 -7.42
CA ILE A 78 -6.20 -7.84 -7.92
C ILE A 78 -7.25 -8.81 -7.35
N GLU A 79 -6.97 -10.10 -7.29
CA GLU A 79 -7.90 -11.08 -6.71
C GLU A 79 -8.20 -10.76 -5.23
N SER A 80 -7.16 -10.43 -4.44
CA SER A 80 -7.30 -10.04 -3.05
C SER A 80 -8.16 -8.77 -2.89
N ASP A 81 -7.90 -7.74 -3.70
CA ASP A 81 -8.67 -6.50 -3.70
C ASP A 81 -10.15 -6.77 -4.03
N GLN A 82 -10.42 -7.54 -5.08
CA GLN A 82 -11.78 -7.90 -5.50
C GLN A 82 -12.51 -8.74 -4.45
N LYS A 83 -11.80 -9.64 -3.77
CA LYS A 83 -12.36 -10.42 -2.65
C LYS A 83 -12.79 -9.50 -1.51
N ALA A 84 -11.94 -8.56 -1.11
CA ALA A 84 -12.27 -7.59 -0.05
C ALA A 84 -13.50 -6.74 -0.40
N ILE A 85 -13.58 -6.27 -1.66
CA ILE A 85 -14.74 -5.51 -2.16
C ILE A 85 -16.01 -6.36 -2.16
N LYS A 86 -15.95 -7.56 -2.75
CA LYS A 86 -17.09 -8.47 -2.88
C LYS A 86 -17.65 -8.90 -1.53
N GLU A 87 -16.78 -9.20 -0.57
CA GLU A 87 -17.18 -9.64 0.76
C GLU A 87 -17.54 -8.47 1.69
N ASN A 88 -17.17 -7.24 1.32
CA ASN A 88 -17.29 -6.03 2.15
C ASN A 88 -16.72 -6.25 3.57
N LYS A 89 -15.53 -6.88 3.63
CA LYS A 89 -14.87 -7.29 4.86
C LYS A 89 -13.39 -6.97 4.80
N LYS A 90 -12.79 -6.79 5.98
CA LYS A 90 -11.33 -6.75 6.11
C LYS A 90 -10.78 -8.14 5.81
N ILE A 91 -9.92 -8.21 4.80
CA ILE A 91 -9.12 -9.40 4.48
C ILE A 91 -7.72 -9.20 5.05
N ILE A 92 -7.17 -10.26 5.65
CA ILE A 92 -5.77 -10.32 6.10
C ILE A 92 -5.14 -11.48 5.35
N SER A 93 -4.02 -11.21 4.68
CA SER A 93 -3.25 -12.20 3.92
C SER A 93 -1.86 -12.34 4.52
N ILE A 94 -1.33 -13.56 4.48
CA ILE A 94 0.09 -13.84 4.73
C ILE A 94 0.68 -14.23 3.39
N ALA A 95 1.62 -13.42 2.91
CA ALA A 95 2.24 -13.59 1.61
C ALA A 95 3.76 -13.65 1.80
N ILE A 96 4.40 -14.67 1.21
CA ILE A 96 5.84 -14.89 1.31
C ILE A 96 6.37 -14.91 -0.12
N HIS A 97 7.14 -13.88 -0.47
CA HIS A 97 7.74 -13.74 -1.79
C HIS A 97 9.24 -13.54 -1.65
N HIS A 98 9.99 -14.05 -2.63
CA HIS A 98 11.42 -13.84 -2.68
C HIS A 98 11.74 -12.52 -3.40
N TYR A 99 12.01 -11.49 -2.61
CA TYR A 99 12.46 -10.20 -3.13
C TYR A 99 13.97 -10.25 -3.35
N VAL A 100 14.42 -10.37 -4.59
CA VAL A 100 15.86 -10.44 -4.92
C VAL A 100 16.57 -9.15 -4.49
N LYS A 101 17.73 -9.34 -3.86
CA LYS A 101 18.46 -8.35 -3.08
C LYS A 101 18.96 -7.15 -3.91
N GLY A 102 18.28 -6.02 -3.73
CA GLY A 102 18.87 -4.67 -3.58
C GLY A 102 18.42 -4.05 -2.24
N ASN A 103 18.10 -4.92 -1.27
CA ASN A 103 17.17 -4.72 -0.16
C ASN A 103 17.82 -4.05 1.08
N MET A 104 17.23 -2.94 1.51
CA MET A 104 17.65 -1.97 2.55
C MET A 104 18.81 -1.05 2.18
#